data_AF-A0A392N207-F1
#
_entry.id   AF-A0A392N207-F1
#
_cell.length_a   1.000
_cell.length_b   1.000
_cell.length_c   1.000
_cell.angle_alpha   90.00
_cell.angle_beta   90.00
_cell.angle_gamma   90.00
#
_symmetry.space_group_name_H-M   'P 1'
#
loop_
_entity.id
_entity.type
_entity.pdbx_description
1 polymer ?
#
loop_
_entity_poly.entity_id
_entity_poly.type
_entity_poly.pdbx_seq_one_letter_code
_entity_poly.pdbx_strand_id
1 'polypeptide(L)'
;PLIGYGVSKVLESGHQDYKKGDLVWGITKWEEYSLIPATGMFKIEHTDVPLSYYTGILGMPGMTAYAGFFELGCPKKGENVFVSAASGAVGQLVGQFAKLTGCYVVGSAGTKEKVDLLKNKFGYDEAFNYKEESDLNAALKR
;
A
#
# COMPACT_ATOMS: atom_id res chain seq x y z
N PRO A 1 -5.79 0.11 -24.88
CA PRO A 1 -6.47 0.66 -23.67
C PRO A 1 -5.55 0.51 -22.45
N LEU A 2 -5.42 1.57 -21.63
CA LEU A 2 -4.68 1.51 -20.37
C LEU A 2 -5.53 0.79 -19.31
N ILE A 3 -4.90 -0.10 -18.54
CA ILE A 3 -5.54 -0.88 -17.47
C ILE A 3 -4.87 -0.59 -16.13
N GLY A 4 -5.61 -0.74 -15.03
CA GLY A 4 -5.08 -0.58 -13.68
C GLY A 4 -6.07 -1.01 -12.61
N TYR A 5 -5.63 -1.03 -11.35
CA TYR A 5 -6.52 -1.28 -10.23
C TYR A 5 -7.45 -0.09 -10.00
N GLY A 6 -8.74 -0.36 -9.83
CA GLY A 6 -9.76 0.65 -9.56
C GLY A 6 -10.91 0.11 -8.74
N VAL A 7 -11.79 1.03 -8.34
CA VAL A 7 -13.06 0.73 -7.68
C VAL A 7 -14.18 1.09 -8.65
N SER A 8 -15.19 0.24 -8.73
CA SER A 8 -16.29 0.40 -9.69
C SER A 8 -17.62 -0.03 -9.08
N LYS A 9 -18.70 0.46 -9.66
CA LYS A 9 -20.07 0.04 -9.34
C LYS A 9 -20.61 -0.80 -10.50
N VAL A 10 -21.14 -1.98 -10.18
CA VAL A 10 -21.76 -2.86 -11.18
C VAL A 10 -23.06 -2.23 -11.68
N LEU A 11 -23.13 -1.97 -12.98
CA LEU A 11 -24.35 -1.43 -13.62
C LEU A 11 -25.22 -2.56 -14.18
N GLU A 12 -24.56 -3.55 -14.79
CA GLU A 12 -25.16 -4.77 -15.33
C GLU A 12 -24.19 -5.93 -15.10
N SER A 13 -24.71 -7.14 -14.95
CA SER A 13 -23.91 -8.34 -14.72
C SER A 13 -24.56 -9.56 -15.37
N GLY A 14 -23.76 -10.32 -16.11
CA GLY A 14 -24.10 -11.67 -16.56
C GLY A 14 -23.58 -12.78 -15.64
N HIS A 15 -22.97 -12.43 -14.51
CA HIS A 15 -22.36 -13.37 -13.56
C HIS A 15 -23.15 -13.42 -12.25
N GLN A 16 -23.46 -14.62 -11.76
CA GLN A 16 -24.38 -14.82 -10.63
C GLN A 16 -23.90 -14.18 -9.30
N ASP A 17 -22.58 -14.07 -9.11
CA ASP A 17 -21.99 -13.53 -7.88
C ASP A 17 -22.01 -11.99 -7.81
N TYR A 18 -22.27 -11.32 -8.94
CA TYR A 18 -22.28 -9.87 -9.04
C TYR A 18 -23.66 -9.36 -9.46
N LYS A 19 -24.19 -8.39 -8.72
CA LYS A 19 -25.51 -7.81 -8.94
C LYS A 19 -25.39 -6.33 -9.22
N LYS A 20 -26.36 -5.79 -9.98
CA LYS A 20 -26.48 -4.34 -10.17
C LYS A 20 -26.47 -3.62 -8.83
N GLY A 21 -25.60 -2.63 -8.69
CA GLY A 21 -25.41 -1.86 -7.48
C GLY A 21 -24.25 -2.32 -6.60
N ASP A 22 -23.74 -3.54 -6.78
CA ASP A 22 -22.56 -4.02 -6.05
C ASP A 22 -21.36 -3.11 -6.30
N LEU A 23 -20.58 -2.89 -5.24
CA LEU A 23 -19.29 -2.21 -5.32
C LEU A 23 -18.20 -3.27 -5.41
N VAL A 24 -17.23 -3.04 -6.29
CA VAL A 24 -16.16 -3.98 -6.58
C VAL A 24 -14.83 -3.26 -6.74
N TRP A 25 -13.74 -3.94 -6.46
CA TRP A 25 -12.39 -3.49 -6.81
C TRP A 25 -11.63 -4.58 -7.56
N GLY A 26 -10.70 -4.19 -8.42
CA GLY A 26 -9.95 -5.11 -9.28
C GLY A 26 -9.34 -4.40 -10.47
N ILE A 27 -8.87 -5.18 -11.46
CA ILE A 27 -8.33 -4.62 -12.69
C ILE A 27 -9.47 -4.10 -13.56
N THR A 28 -9.44 -2.80 -13.84
CA THR A 28 -10.36 -2.10 -14.74
C THR A 28 -9.58 -1.34 -15.81
N LYS A 29 -10.28 -0.72 -16.76
CA LYS A 29 -9.69 0.17 -17.76
C LYS A 29 -9.79 1.62 -17.31
N TRP A 30 -8.91 2.45 -17.85
CA TRP A 30 -8.96 3.90 -17.65
C TRP A 30 -9.99 4.53 -18.58
N GLU A 31 -11.25 4.45 -18.16
CA GLU A 31 -12.44 4.93 -18.88
C GLU A 31 -13.59 5.08 -17.89
N GLU A 32 -14.69 5.72 -18.30
CA GLU A 32 -15.86 5.92 -17.44
C GLU A 32 -16.67 4.63 -17.20
N TYR A 33 -16.67 3.71 -18.17
CA TYR A 33 -17.42 2.45 -18.12
C TYR A 33 -16.61 1.32 -18.74
N SER A 34 -16.53 0.19 -18.04
CA SER A 34 -15.78 -0.98 -18.51
C SER A 34 -16.65 -2.23 -18.52
N LEU A 35 -16.61 -2.95 -19.65
CA LEU A 35 -17.03 -4.35 -19.72
C LEU A 35 -15.85 -5.23 -19.29
N ILE A 36 -16.01 -5.90 -18.14
CA ILE A 36 -14.95 -6.66 -17.48
C ILE A 36 -15.41 -8.11 -17.30
N PRO A 37 -14.59 -9.12 -17.65
CA PRO A 37 -14.83 -10.50 -17.23
C PRO A 37 -14.87 -10.59 -15.70
N ALA A 38 -15.76 -11.41 -15.13
CA ALA A 38 -15.92 -11.52 -13.68
C ALA A 38 -14.64 -11.98 -12.92
N THR A 39 -13.68 -12.56 -13.64
CA THR A 39 -12.41 -13.06 -13.08
C THR A 39 -11.53 -11.91 -12.58
N GLY A 40 -11.11 -11.97 -11.31
CA GLY A 40 -10.17 -11.00 -10.73
C GLY A 40 -10.82 -9.71 -10.21
N MET A 41 -12.16 -9.68 -10.13
CA MET A 41 -12.89 -8.69 -9.35
C MET A 41 -13.13 -9.21 -7.93
N PHE A 42 -13.12 -8.29 -6.97
CA PHE A 42 -13.42 -8.56 -5.57
C PHE A 42 -14.59 -7.69 -5.16
N LYS A 43 -15.62 -8.31 -4.57
CA LYS A 43 -16.76 -7.59 -4.02
C LYS A 43 -16.35 -6.83 -2.77
N ILE A 44 -16.78 -5.57 -2.68
CA ILE A 44 -16.58 -4.69 -1.52
C ILE A 44 -17.76 -4.91 -0.58
N GLU A 45 -17.51 -5.58 0.55
CA GLU A 45 -18.52 -5.82 1.58
C GLU A 45 -18.52 -4.72 2.66
N HIS A 46 -17.35 -4.17 2.97
CA HIS A 46 -17.18 -3.12 3.98
C HIS A 46 -17.21 -1.73 3.34
N THR A 47 -18.29 -1.00 3.56
CA THR A 47 -18.55 0.35 3.02
C THR A 47 -18.58 1.43 4.09
N ASP A 48 -18.27 1.07 5.34
CA ASP A 48 -18.06 1.96 6.49
C ASP A 48 -16.73 2.75 6.43
N VAL A 49 -15.92 2.50 5.40
CA VAL A 49 -14.67 3.20 5.09
C VAL A 49 -14.73 3.85 3.70
N PRO A 50 -13.91 4.89 3.42
CA PRO A 50 -13.88 5.51 2.10
C PRO A 50 -13.56 4.50 1.01
N LEU A 51 -14.35 4.47 -0.07
CA LEU A 51 -14.15 3.52 -1.18
C LEU A 51 -12.76 3.61 -1.80
N SER A 52 -12.15 4.80 -1.79
CA SER A 52 -10.78 5.00 -2.27
C SER A 52 -9.73 4.17 -1.53
N TYR A 53 -10.03 3.63 -0.33
CA TYR A 53 -9.09 2.77 0.40
C TYR A 53 -8.83 1.45 -0.33
N TYR A 54 -9.78 0.97 -1.13
CA TYR A 54 -9.64 -0.25 -1.94
C TYR A 54 -8.72 -0.09 -3.15
N THR A 55 -8.25 1.13 -3.47
CA THR A 55 -7.14 1.33 -4.42
C THR A 55 -5.77 1.37 -3.72
N GLY A 56 -5.75 1.28 -2.38
CA GLY A 56 -4.55 1.44 -1.55
C GLY A 56 -4.50 0.44 -0.39
N ILE A 57 -4.75 0.92 0.84
CA ILE A 57 -4.58 0.17 2.09
C ILE A 57 -5.43 -1.09 2.21
N LEU A 58 -6.62 -1.11 1.60
CA LEU A 58 -7.51 -2.28 1.54
C LEU A 58 -7.47 -2.99 0.17
N GLY A 59 -6.61 -2.52 -0.73
CA GLY A 59 -6.44 -3.09 -2.07
C GLY A 59 -5.07 -3.75 -2.24
N MET A 60 -4.62 -3.79 -3.50
CA MET A 60 -3.34 -4.41 -3.87
C MET A 60 -2.13 -3.87 -3.09
N PRO A 61 -1.95 -2.55 -2.86
CA PRO A 61 -0.82 -2.04 -2.08
C PRO A 61 -0.80 -2.53 -0.63
N GLY A 62 -1.95 -2.59 0.03
CA GLY A 62 -2.08 -3.11 1.39
C GLY A 62 -1.75 -4.60 1.48
N MET A 63 -2.32 -5.40 0.57
CA MET A 63 -2.02 -6.84 0.48
C MET A 63 -0.54 -7.09 0.20
N THR A 64 0.09 -6.26 -0.64
CA THR A 64 1.53 -6.35 -0.94
C THR A 64 2.38 -6.07 0.31
N ALA A 65 2.04 -5.04 1.08
CA ALA A 65 2.72 -4.72 2.32
C ALA A 65 2.59 -5.86 3.34
N TYR A 66 1.38 -6.40 3.51
CA TYR A 66 1.11 -7.49 4.43
C TYR A 66 1.89 -8.76 4.04
N ALA A 67 1.74 -9.24 2.81
CA ALA A 67 2.38 -10.47 2.36
C ALA A 67 3.90 -10.35 2.36
N GLY A 68 4.45 -9.23 1.87
CA GLY A 68 5.89 -9.00 1.86
C GLY A 68 6.48 -8.95 3.27
N PHE A 69 5.80 -8.31 4.21
CA PHE A 69 6.32 -8.17 5.56
C PHE A 69 6.12 -9.44 6.39
N PHE A 70 4.89 -9.95 6.51
CA PHE A 70 4.58 -11.06 7.41
C PHE A 70 4.88 -12.44 6.82
N GLU A 71 4.58 -12.69 5.55
CA GLU A 71 4.71 -14.02 4.95
C GLU A 71 6.11 -14.29 4.37
N LEU A 72 6.76 -13.25 3.82
CA LEU A 72 8.10 -13.39 3.25
C LEU A 72 9.20 -12.94 4.21
N GLY A 73 9.02 -11.79 4.87
CA GLY A 73 10.00 -11.23 5.80
C GLY A 73 10.10 -11.98 7.13
N CYS A 74 9.00 -12.54 7.62
CA CYS A 74 8.91 -13.25 8.90
C CYS A 74 9.62 -12.53 10.07
N PRO A 75 9.35 -11.23 10.30
CA PRO A 75 10.10 -10.37 11.19
C PRO A 75 9.92 -10.76 12.65
N LYS A 76 10.93 -10.49 13.45
CA LYS A 76 10.90 -10.69 14.91
C LYS A 76 11.02 -9.36 15.65
N LYS A 77 10.41 -9.32 16.82
CA LYS A 77 10.55 -8.19 17.75
C LYS A 77 12.03 -7.92 18.03
N GLY A 78 12.41 -6.64 17.98
CA GLY A 78 13.78 -6.19 18.20
C GLY A 78 14.70 -6.25 16.98
N GLU A 79 14.23 -6.76 15.83
CA GLU A 79 14.99 -6.67 14.59
C GLU A 79 14.97 -5.25 13.99
N ASN A 80 15.97 -4.97 13.16
CA ASN A 80 16.09 -3.71 12.42
C ASN A 80 15.51 -3.87 11.02
N VAL A 81 14.59 -2.99 10.64
CA VAL A 81 13.90 -3.00 9.34
C VAL A 81 14.21 -1.71 8.61
N PHE A 82 14.74 -1.84 7.40
CA PHE A 82 14.91 -0.71 6.48
C PHE A 82 13.87 -0.78 5.35
N VAL A 83 13.19 0.33 5.09
CA VAL A 83 12.19 0.46 4.03
C VAL A 83 12.61 1.55 3.04
N SER A 84 12.81 1.18 1.78
CA SER A 84 13.00 2.15 0.69
C SER A 84 11.66 2.64 0.15
N ALA A 85 11.63 3.84 -0.45
CA ALA A 85 10.39 4.50 -0.89
C ALA A 85 9.32 4.50 0.22
N ALA A 86 9.77 4.72 1.46
CA ALA A 86 8.99 4.45 2.67
C ALA A 86 7.71 5.27 2.78
N SER A 87 7.66 6.45 2.15
CA SER A 87 6.46 7.30 2.13
C SER A 87 5.44 6.89 1.05
N GLY A 88 5.71 5.83 0.28
CA GLY A 88 4.82 5.32 -0.76
C GLY A 88 3.70 4.44 -0.20
N ALA A 89 2.74 4.07 -1.06
CA ALA A 89 1.54 3.33 -0.65
C ALA A 89 1.84 2.03 0.11
N VAL A 90 2.84 1.26 -0.35
CA VAL A 90 3.28 0.00 0.29
C VAL A 90 4.18 0.30 1.49
N GLY A 91 5.23 1.10 1.28
CA GLY A 91 6.25 1.38 2.30
C GLY A 91 5.68 1.98 3.59
N GLN A 92 4.67 2.85 3.48
CA GLN A 92 4.07 3.47 4.68
C GLN A 92 3.40 2.42 5.57
N LEU A 93 2.85 1.35 4.97
CA LEU A 93 2.19 0.26 5.70
C LEU A 93 3.21 -0.72 6.26
N VAL A 94 4.22 -1.10 5.46
CA VAL A 94 5.32 -1.98 5.94
C VAL A 94 5.98 -1.38 7.18
N GLY A 95 6.28 -0.09 7.17
CA GLY A 95 6.87 0.56 8.34
C GLY A 95 5.99 0.53 9.58
N GLN A 96 4.69 0.81 9.41
CA GLN A 96 3.73 0.74 10.53
C GLN A 96 3.58 -0.69 11.06
N PHE A 97 3.52 -1.70 10.18
CA PHE A 97 3.52 -3.11 10.61
C PHE A 97 4.80 -3.45 11.37
N ALA A 98 5.97 -3.00 10.90
CA ALA A 98 7.23 -3.22 11.60
C ALA A 98 7.27 -2.55 12.98
N LYS A 99 6.74 -1.33 13.11
CA LYS A 99 6.57 -0.68 14.42
C LYS A 99 5.64 -1.47 15.34
N LEU A 100 4.52 -1.96 14.84
CA LEU A 100 3.57 -2.77 15.60
C LEU A 100 4.16 -4.13 16.03
N THR A 101 5.04 -4.72 15.22
CA THR A 101 5.79 -5.93 15.56
C THR A 101 6.92 -5.67 16.59
N GLY A 102 7.21 -4.41 16.89
CA GLY A 102 8.26 -4.01 17.84
C GLY A 102 9.66 -4.06 17.24
N CYS A 103 9.78 -3.85 15.93
CA CYS A 103 11.05 -3.64 15.24
C CYS A 103 11.53 -2.18 15.40
N TYR A 104 12.82 -1.97 15.19
CA TYR A 104 13.39 -0.65 14.93
C TYR A 104 13.33 -0.38 13.42
N VAL A 105 12.75 0.73 13.00
CA VAL A 105 12.34 0.95 11.61
C VAL A 105 12.95 2.24 11.07
N VAL A 106 13.71 2.11 9.99
CA VAL A 106 14.33 3.23 9.26
C VAL A 106 13.78 3.32 7.85
N GLY A 107 13.44 4.53 7.40
CA GLY A 107 12.85 4.76 6.08
C GLY A 107 13.66 5.72 5.21
N SER A 108 13.74 5.47 3.91
CA SER A 108 14.25 6.47 2.95
C SER A 108 13.13 7.05 2.09
N ALA A 109 13.18 8.38 1.88
CA ALA A 109 12.27 9.10 1.01
C ALA A 109 13.00 10.17 0.20
N GLY A 110 12.33 10.79 -0.78
CA GLY A 110 12.98 11.66 -1.76
C GLY A 110 12.81 13.16 -1.54
N THR A 111 12.21 13.59 -0.42
CA THR A 111 12.08 14.99 -0.02
C THR A 111 12.03 15.11 1.51
N LYS A 112 12.36 16.29 2.05
CA LYS A 112 12.27 16.57 3.49
C LYS A 112 10.86 16.37 4.05
N GLU A 113 9.82 16.80 3.33
CA GLU A 113 8.43 16.66 3.80
C GLU A 113 8.03 15.19 3.95
N LYS A 114 8.50 14.32 3.04
CA LYS A 114 8.25 12.88 3.13
C LYS A 114 9.00 12.24 4.30
N VAL A 115 10.21 12.72 4.61
CA VAL A 115 10.95 12.30 5.81
C VAL A 115 10.23 12.72 7.08
N ASP A 116 9.78 13.97 7.15
CA ASP A 116 9.02 14.48 8.30
C ASP A 116 7.70 13.71 8.46
N LEU A 117 7.03 13.34 7.36
CA LEU A 117 5.83 12.49 7.38
C LEU A 117 6.12 11.10 7.97
N LEU A 118 7.26 10.48 7.60
CA LEU A 118 7.65 9.16 8.09
C LEU A 118 7.83 9.14 9.61
N LYS A 119 8.58 10.12 10.14
CA LYS A 119 8.85 10.20 11.58
C LYS A 119 7.60 10.60 12.36
N ASN A 120 6.91 11.67 11.92
CA ASN A 120 5.87 12.29 12.74
C ASN A 120 4.49 11.63 12.60
N LYS A 121 4.14 11.11 11.41
CA LYS A 121 2.82 10.52 11.16
C LYS A 121 2.83 8.99 11.15
N PHE A 122 3.85 8.39 10.54
CA PHE A 122 3.92 6.93 10.40
C PHE A 122 4.73 6.25 11.50
N GLY A 123 5.37 7.01 12.39
CA GLY A 123 6.04 6.49 13.58
C GLY A 123 7.33 5.74 13.31
N TYR A 124 7.97 5.97 12.15
CA TYR A 124 9.33 5.49 11.90
C TYR A 124 10.29 6.04 12.96
N ASP A 125 11.24 5.23 13.41
CA ASP A 125 12.23 5.67 14.39
C ASP A 125 13.15 6.72 13.75
N GLU A 126 13.66 6.40 12.57
CA GLU A 126 14.48 7.33 11.78
C GLU A 126 14.08 7.33 10.31
N ALA A 127 14.37 8.44 9.64
CA ALA A 127 14.20 8.54 8.20
C ALA A 127 15.16 9.58 7.60
N PHE A 128 15.53 9.39 6.33
CA PHE A 128 16.44 10.29 5.64
C PHE A 128 16.04 10.54 4.19
N ASN A 129 16.44 11.71 3.67
CA ASN A 129 16.22 12.08 2.28
C ASN A 129 17.37 11.52 1.44
N TYR A 130 17.16 10.42 0.71
CA TYR A 130 18.22 9.74 -0.04
C TYR A 130 18.84 10.60 -1.16
N LYS A 131 18.18 11.71 -1.57
CA LYS A 131 18.70 12.64 -2.57
C LYS A 131 19.68 13.66 -2.02
N GLU A 132 19.72 13.83 -0.71
CA GLU A 132 20.62 14.77 -0.01
C GLU A 132 21.85 14.05 0.58
N GLU A 133 21.89 12.72 0.51
CA GLU A 133 23.01 11.92 1.01
C GLU A 133 24.05 11.72 -0.10
N SER A 134 25.31 12.05 0.17
CA SER A 134 26.42 11.85 -0.78
C SER A 134 26.94 10.41 -0.83
N ASP A 135 26.70 9.63 0.24
CA ASP A 135 27.04 8.20 0.33
C ASP A 135 25.95 7.46 1.13
N LEU A 136 25.20 6.61 0.44
CA LEU A 136 24.12 5.82 1.05
C LEU A 136 24.64 4.76 2.03
N ASN A 137 25.86 4.24 1.87
CA ASN A 137 26.43 3.29 2.82
C ASN A 137 26.75 3.96 4.14
N ALA A 138 27.27 5.20 4.08
CA ALA A 138 27.50 5.99 5.28
C ALA A 138 26.17 6.35 5.96
N ALA A 139 25.15 6.74 5.19
CA ALA A 139 23.83 7.09 5.72
C ALA A 139 23.14 5.92 6.45
N LEU A 140 23.28 4.68 5.95
CA LEU A 140 22.70 3.48 6.58
C LEU A 140 23.44 3.01 7.84
N LYS A 141 24.68 3.47 8.07
CA LYS A 141 25.48 3.12 9.24
C LYS A 141 25.32 4.09 10.42
N ARG A 142 24.67 5.23 10.20
CA ARG A 142 24.35 6.24 11.23
C ARG A 142 23.26 5.74 12.16
#